data_AF-A0A2E1RUX0-F1
#
_entry.id   AF-A0A2E1RUX0-F1
#
_cell.length_a   1.000
_cell.length_b   1.000
_cell.length_c   1.000
_cell.angle_alpha   90.00
_cell.angle_beta   90.00
_cell.angle_gamma   90.00
#
_symmetry.space_group_name_H-M   'P 1'
#
loop_
_entity.id
_entity.type
_entity.pdbx_description
1 polymer ?
#
loop_
_entity_poly.entity_id
_entity_poly.type
_entity_poly.pdbx_seq_one_letter_code
_entity_poly.pdbx_strand_id
1 'polypeptide(L)'
;MPSIEYQGLKFSGGKFFIILSLIGTIIGGGWAGYKFYDDYLTMKQQVLEYTAPDLSGFDKKIALVESQTQSQMEIVLQKVEGLKSELDIVLEEINLISQVSRELKDDLKTDLRSMEGDVRHITEIVNDVEDRQKEDTREIMDEIKLIEKNLELSVDKALNNPLSGMSAKSK
;
A
#
# COMPACT_ATOMS: atom_id res chain seq x y z
N MET A 1 -48.49 -90.88 -32.45
CA MET A 1 -48.22 -89.44 -32.32
C MET A 1 -47.27 -89.06 -33.44
N PRO A 2 -47.56 -87.98 -34.20
CA PRO A 2 -47.49 -87.96 -35.66
C PRO A 2 -46.09 -88.31 -36.19
N SER A 3 -46.05 -89.31 -37.08
CA SER A 3 -44.86 -89.73 -37.81
C SER A 3 -45.04 -89.32 -39.27
N ILE A 4 -44.10 -88.54 -39.79
CA ILE A 4 -44.05 -88.16 -41.21
C ILE A 4 -42.96 -89.01 -41.85
N GLU A 5 -43.31 -89.71 -42.93
CA GLU A 5 -42.43 -90.62 -43.67
C GLU A 5 -42.00 -89.91 -44.96
N TYR A 6 -40.70 -89.64 -45.09
CA TYR A 6 -40.11 -89.14 -46.33
C TYR A 6 -38.87 -89.97 -46.62
N GLN A 7 -38.81 -90.58 -47.81
CA GLN A 7 -37.71 -91.44 -48.25
C GLN A 7 -37.40 -92.67 -47.35
N GLY A 8 -38.43 -93.36 -46.82
CA GLY A 8 -38.26 -94.69 -46.21
C GLY A 8 -37.74 -94.73 -44.77
N LEU A 9 -37.65 -93.57 -44.09
CA LEU A 9 -37.25 -93.46 -42.69
C LEU A 9 -38.46 -93.06 -41.82
N LYS A 10 -38.83 -93.89 -40.84
CA LYS A 10 -39.90 -93.57 -39.87
C LYS A 10 -39.38 -92.63 -38.78
N PHE A 11 -39.69 -91.34 -38.91
CA PHE A 11 -39.35 -90.35 -37.88
C PHE A 11 -40.47 -90.23 -36.84
N SER A 12 -40.17 -90.61 -35.60
CA SER A 12 -40.96 -90.22 -34.42
C SER A 12 -40.52 -88.81 -34.00
N GLY A 13 -41.48 -87.89 -33.78
CA GLY A 13 -41.22 -86.46 -33.60
C GLY A 13 -40.05 -86.11 -32.66
N GLY A 14 -39.87 -86.82 -31.54
CA GLY A 14 -38.75 -86.58 -30.61
C GLY A 14 -37.36 -86.85 -31.19
N LYS A 15 -37.18 -87.89 -32.02
CA LYS A 15 -35.86 -88.23 -32.60
C LYS A 15 -35.42 -87.23 -33.67
N PHE A 16 -36.37 -86.68 -34.42
CA PHE A 16 -36.10 -85.66 -35.43
C PHE A 16 -35.67 -84.32 -34.80
N PHE A 17 -36.32 -83.90 -33.71
CA PHE A 17 -35.92 -82.71 -32.95
C PHE A 17 -34.51 -82.82 -32.35
N ILE A 18 -34.10 -84.01 -31.91
CA ILE A 18 -32.74 -84.24 -31.39
C ILE A 18 -31.68 -84.06 -32.50
N ILE A 19 -31.93 -84.59 -33.70
CA ILE A 19 -31.02 -84.44 -34.84
C ILE A 19 -30.90 -82.98 -35.27
N LEU A 20 -32.03 -82.27 -35.37
CA LEU A 20 -32.01 -80.83 -35.68
C LEU A 20 -31.28 -80.00 -34.62
N SER A 21 -31.44 -80.33 -33.34
CA SER A 21 -30.75 -79.65 -32.23
C SER A 21 -29.24 -79.89 -32.26
N LEU A 22 -28.79 -81.11 -32.64
CA LEU A 22 -27.38 -81.44 -32.82
C LEU A 22 -26.78 -80.67 -34.00
N ILE A 23 -27.48 -80.60 -35.13
CA ILE A 23 -27.04 -79.81 -36.29
C ILE A 23 -26.99 -78.32 -35.95
N GLY A 24 -27.99 -77.79 -35.24
CA GLY A 24 -27.99 -76.41 -34.74
C GLY A 24 -26.83 -76.10 -33.80
N THR A 25 -26.48 -77.03 -32.92
CA THR A 25 -25.32 -76.91 -32.03
C THR A 25 -23.99 -76.94 -32.80
N ILE A 26 -23.86 -77.78 -33.82
CA ILE A 26 -22.65 -77.85 -34.66
C ILE A 26 -22.50 -76.57 -35.50
N ILE A 27 -23.58 -76.09 -36.12
CA ILE A 27 -23.57 -74.86 -36.92
C ILE A 27 -23.31 -73.64 -36.03
N GLY A 28 -23.99 -73.55 -34.87
CA GLY A 28 -23.79 -72.47 -33.90
C GLY A 28 -22.40 -72.50 -33.26
N GLY A 29 -21.88 -73.69 -32.94
CA GLY A 29 -20.52 -73.88 -32.42
C GLY A 29 -19.44 -73.58 -33.46
N GLY A 30 -19.68 -73.94 -34.73
CA GLY A 30 -18.81 -73.57 -35.85
C GLY A 30 -18.74 -72.07 -36.08
N TRP A 31 -19.88 -71.37 -36.04
CA TRP A 31 -19.94 -69.91 -36.17
C TRP A 31 -19.27 -69.19 -34.99
N ALA A 32 -19.51 -69.67 -33.76
CA ALA A 32 -18.84 -69.15 -32.57
C ALA A 32 -17.32 -69.34 -32.66
N GLY A 33 -16.85 -70.53 -33.05
CA GLY A 33 -15.42 -70.81 -33.25
C GLY A 33 -14.78 -69.93 -34.32
N TYR A 34 -15.46 -69.72 -35.44
CA TYR A 34 -15.02 -68.79 -36.50
C TYR A 34 -14.91 -67.36 -35.98
N LYS A 35 -15.93 -66.88 -35.27
CA LYS A 35 -15.97 -65.50 -34.74
C LYS A 35 -14.86 -65.23 -33.72
N PHE A 36 -14.52 -66.21 -32.88
CA PHE A 36 -13.36 -66.11 -31.98
C PHE A 36 -12.03 -66.07 -32.74
N TYR A 37 -11.88 -66.86 -33.80
CA TYR A 37 -10.68 -66.85 -34.63
C TYR A 37 -10.50 -65.53 -35.39
N ASP A 38 -11.60 -65.00 -35.94
CA ASP A 38 -11.63 -63.73 -36.65
C ASP A 38 -11.35 -62.54 -35.71
N ASP A 39 -11.97 -62.52 -34.52
CA ASP A 39 -11.67 -61.53 -33.46
C ASP A 39 -10.20 -61.63 -33.04
N TYR A 40 -9.64 -62.85 -32.91
CA TYR A 40 -8.22 -63.04 -32.59
C TYR A 40 -7.29 -62.51 -33.69
N LEU A 41 -7.59 -62.78 -34.96
CA LEU A 41 -6.81 -62.25 -36.09
C LEU A 41 -6.91 -60.73 -36.17
N THR A 42 -8.10 -60.17 -35.99
CA THR A 42 -8.34 -58.73 -35.98
C THR A 42 -7.58 -58.06 -34.84
N MET A 43 -7.63 -58.62 -33.64
CA MET A 43 -6.87 -58.13 -32.48
C MET A 43 -5.36 -58.25 -32.72
N LYS A 44 -4.89 -59.36 -33.29
CA LYS A 44 -3.48 -59.55 -33.64
C LYS A 44 -3.03 -58.51 -34.67
N GLN A 45 -3.86 -58.21 -35.66
CA GLN A 45 -3.58 -57.19 -36.66
C GLN A 45 -3.54 -55.78 -36.03
N GLN A 46 -4.50 -55.44 -35.16
CA GLN A 46 -4.50 -54.18 -34.41
C GLN A 46 -3.27 -54.02 -33.51
N VAL A 47 -2.80 -55.10 -32.88
CA VAL A 47 -1.58 -55.10 -32.06
C VAL A 47 -0.32 -54.93 -32.92
N LEU A 48 -0.29 -55.53 -34.11
CA LEU A 48 0.85 -55.41 -35.04
C LEU A 48 0.91 -54.03 -35.72
N GLU A 49 -0.24 -53.42 -35.99
CA GLU A 49 -0.36 -52.08 -36.60
C GLU A 49 -0.26 -50.96 -35.57
N TYR A 50 -0.23 -51.26 -34.26
CA TYR A 50 -0.10 -50.26 -33.21
C TYR A 50 1.29 -49.60 -33.25
N THR A 51 1.32 -48.33 -33.64
CA THR A 51 2.48 -47.45 -33.45
C THR A 51 2.23 -46.56 -32.23
N ALA A 52 3.22 -46.45 -31.35
CA ALA A 52 3.14 -45.56 -30.21
C ALA A 52 2.84 -44.11 -30.67
N PRO A 53 1.93 -43.38 -29.99
CA PRO A 53 1.60 -42.02 -30.34
C PRO A 53 2.83 -41.10 -30.17
N ASP A 54 3.03 -40.15 -31.09
CA ASP A 54 4.14 -39.19 -31.01
C ASP A 54 3.91 -38.18 -29.86
N LEU A 55 4.79 -38.24 -28.87
CA LEU A 55 4.75 -37.38 -27.68
C LEU A 55 5.53 -36.06 -27.84
N SER A 56 6.21 -35.85 -28.98
CA SER A 56 7.05 -34.67 -29.23
C SER A 56 6.31 -33.33 -29.09
N GLY A 57 4.98 -33.32 -29.31
CA GLY A 57 4.14 -32.14 -29.11
C GLY A 57 3.95 -31.75 -27.63
N PHE A 58 3.98 -32.72 -26.71
CA PHE A 58 3.91 -32.47 -25.28
C PHE A 58 5.27 -32.02 -24.74
N ASP A 59 6.36 -32.64 -25.19
CA ASP A 59 7.72 -32.26 -24.79
C ASP A 59 8.02 -30.80 -25.14
N LYS A 60 7.61 -30.33 -26.33
CA LYS A 60 7.75 -28.92 -26.73
C LYS A 60 6.94 -27.97 -25.85
N LYS A 61 5.73 -28.37 -25.45
CA LYS A 61 4.89 -27.54 -24.56
C LYS A 61 5.48 -27.47 -23.16
N ILE A 62 5.97 -28.59 -22.64
CA ILE A 62 6.63 -28.65 -21.32
C ILE A 62 7.88 -27.77 -21.35
N ALA A 63 8.76 -27.92 -22.35
CA ALA A 63 9.95 -27.10 -22.48
C ALA A 63 9.64 -25.59 -22.59
N LEU A 64 8.58 -25.22 -23.33
CA LEU A 64 8.13 -23.83 -23.40
C LEU A 64 7.63 -23.32 -22.04
N VAL A 65 6.83 -24.12 -21.33
CA VAL A 65 6.30 -23.76 -20.01
C VAL A 65 7.42 -23.64 -18.98
N GLU A 66 8.39 -24.55 -18.99
CA GLU A 66 9.58 -24.49 -18.14
C GLU A 66 10.38 -23.21 -18.40
N SER A 67 10.64 -22.90 -19.69
CA SER A 67 11.33 -21.68 -20.09
C SER A 67 10.58 -20.40 -19.64
N GLN A 68 9.26 -20.36 -19.85
CA GLN A 68 8.43 -19.23 -19.42
C GLN A 68 8.40 -19.09 -17.90
N THR A 69 8.36 -20.20 -17.18
CA THR A 69 8.34 -20.21 -15.71
C THR A 69 9.68 -19.74 -15.16
N GLN A 70 10.79 -20.18 -15.75
CA GLN A 70 12.13 -19.75 -15.35
C GLN A 70 12.34 -18.26 -15.58
N SER A 71 11.93 -17.74 -16.74
CA SER A 71 11.99 -16.31 -17.03
C SER A 71 11.11 -15.49 -16.07
N GLN A 72 9.91 -15.96 -15.75
CA GLN A 72 9.07 -15.31 -14.76
C GLN A 72 9.69 -15.34 -13.36
N MET A 73 10.31 -16.44 -12.96
CA MET A 73 11.01 -16.56 -11.68
C MET A 73 12.17 -15.58 -11.60
N GLU A 74 12.98 -15.44 -12.65
CA GLU A 74 14.08 -14.48 -12.72
C GLU A 74 13.58 -13.03 -12.57
N ILE A 75 12.51 -12.66 -13.27
CA ILE A 75 11.88 -11.33 -13.14
C ILE A 75 11.37 -11.11 -11.70
N VAL A 76 10.77 -12.12 -11.08
CA VAL A 76 10.29 -12.02 -9.69
C VAL A 76 11.47 -11.81 -8.74
N LEU A 77 12.56 -12.57 -8.90
CA LEU A 77 13.76 -12.41 -8.08
C LEU A 77 14.36 -11.00 -8.23
N GLN A 78 14.48 -10.51 -9.46
CA GLN A 78 14.97 -9.16 -9.74
C GLN A 78 14.09 -8.09 -9.08
N LYS A 79 12.76 -8.24 -9.16
CA LYS A 79 11.82 -7.32 -8.49
C LYS A 79 11.95 -7.37 -6.97
N VAL A 80 12.10 -8.56 -6.39
CA VAL A 80 12.29 -8.71 -4.94
C VAL A 80 13.61 -8.06 -4.50
N GLU A 81 14.68 -8.19 -5.27
CA GLU A 81 15.95 -7.54 -5.01
C GLU A 81 15.85 -6.01 -5.12
N GLY A 82 15.17 -5.50 -6.15
CA GLY A 82 14.86 -4.08 -6.28
C GLY A 82 14.07 -3.54 -5.09
N LEU A 83 13.02 -4.25 -4.67
CA LEU A 83 12.22 -3.88 -3.49
C LEU A 83 13.04 -3.89 -2.19
N LYS A 84 13.98 -4.83 -2.03
CA LYS A 84 14.89 -4.81 -0.88
C LYS A 84 15.76 -3.57 -0.88
N SER A 85 16.35 -3.23 -2.02
CA SER A 85 17.16 -2.01 -2.15
C SER A 85 16.35 -0.74 -1.87
N GLU A 86 15.12 -0.65 -2.36
CA GLU A 86 14.23 0.48 -2.06
C GLU A 86 13.88 0.54 -0.57
N LEU A 87 13.61 -0.60 0.07
CA LEU A 87 13.36 -0.67 1.51
C LEU A 87 14.57 -0.22 2.33
N ASP A 88 15.79 -0.60 1.95
CA ASP A 88 17.01 -0.18 2.64
C ASP A 88 17.19 1.35 2.57
N ILE A 89 16.94 1.96 1.41
CA ILE A 89 16.97 3.42 1.24
C ILE A 89 15.91 4.09 2.13
N VAL A 90 14.69 3.56 2.15
CA VAL A 90 13.61 4.10 2.98
C VAL A 90 13.95 4.00 4.47
N LEU A 91 14.56 2.91 4.92
CA LEU A 91 15.00 2.75 6.30
C LEU A 91 16.11 3.75 6.67
N GLU A 92 17.05 4.00 5.75
CA GLU A 92 18.07 5.04 5.93
C GLU A 92 17.46 6.43 6.03
N GLU A 93 16.50 6.76 5.16
CA GLU A 93 15.79 8.03 5.18
C GLU A 93 15.01 8.22 6.50
N ILE A 94 14.32 7.19 7.00
CA ILE A 94 13.63 7.23 8.30
C ILE A 94 14.62 7.51 9.44
N ASN A 95 15.81 6.91 9.40
CA ASN A 95 16.83 7.16 10.41
C ASN A 95 17.33 8.61 10.34
N LEU A 96 17.58 9.14 9.15
CA LEU A 96 17.97 10.53 8.95
C LEU A 96 16.90 11.49 9.45
N ILE A 97 15.63 11.26 9.10
CA ILE A 97 14.49 12.06 9.61
C ILE A 97 14.43 12.01 11.13
N SER A 98 14.66 10.84 11.75
CA SER A 98 14.68 10.72 13.21
C SER A 98 15.82 11.53 13.83
N GLN A 99 17.00 11.55 13.22
CA GLN A 99 18.14 12.35 13.68
C GLN A 99 17.85 13.84 13.56
N VAL A 100 17.44 14.32 12.38
CA VAL A 100 17.09 15.72 12.14
C VAL A 100 15.97 16.16 13.07
N SER A 101 14.96 15.33 13.31
CA SER A 101 13.88 15.65 14.24
C SER A 101 14.36 15.78 15.69
N ARG A 102 15.35 14.98 16.12
CA ARG A 102 15.95 15.10 17.47
C ARG A 102 16.77 16.37 17.58
N GLU A 103 17.61 16.66 16.58
CA GLU A 103 18.41 17.88 16.52
C GLU A 103 17.51 19.12 16.56
N LEU A 104 16.51 19.20 15.68
CA LEU A 104 15.53 20.30 15.69
C LEU A 104 14.81 20.45 17.03
N LYS A 105 14.45 19.33 17.67
CA LYS A 105 13.82 19.37 18.99
C LYS A 105 14.76 19.94 20.05
N ASP A 106 16.03 19.54 20.04
CA ASP A 106 17.02 19.99 21.03
C ASP A 106 17.42 21.45 20.79
N ASP A 107 17.54 21.88 19.54
CA ASP A 107 17.74 23.27 19.13
C ASP A 107 16.56 24.13 19.58
N LEU A 108 15.32 23.75 19.23
CA LEU A 108 14.12 24.46 19.67
C LEU A 108 14.01 24.56 21.18
N LYS A 109 14.40 23.51 21.91
CA LYS A 109 14.41 23.54 23.38
C LYS A 109 15.44 24.54 23.91
N THR A 110 16.58 24.67 23.25
CA THR A 110 17.62 25.63 23.61
C THR A 110 17.16 27.05 23.29
N ASP A 111 16.61 27.27 22.10
CA ASP A 111 16.03 28.55 21.69
C ASP A 111 14.91 28.99 22.61
N LEU A 112 13.98 28.10 22.96
CA LEU A 112 12.89 28.41 23.90
C LEU A 112 13.41 28.85 25.27
N ARG A 113 14.48 28.22 25.76
CA ARG A 113 15.11 28.62 27.04
C ARG A 113 15.79 29.98 26.93
N SER A 114 16.48 30.26 25.82
CA SER A 114 17.05 31.58 25.56
C SER A 114 15.96 32.64 25.51
N MET A 115 14.89 32.35 24.77
CA MET A 115 13.76 33.25 24.58
C MET A 115 13.01 33.52 25.89
N GLU A 116 12.89 32.52 26.79
CA GLU A 116 12.37 32.72 28.14
C GLU A 116 13.24 33.71 28.95
N GLY A 117 14.56 33.60 28.84
CA GLY A 117 15.51 34.54 29.42
C GLY A 117 15.34 35.96 28.85
N ASP A 118 15.26 36.07 27.53
CA ASP A 118 15.06 37.36 26.83
C ASP A 118 13.74 38.00 27.25
N VAL A 119 12.65 37.25 27.34
CA VAL A 119 11.35 37.75 27.81
C VAL A 119 11.44 38.27 29.25
N ARG A 120 12.19 37.59 30.13
CA ARG A 120 12.42 38.08 31.50
C ARG A 120 13.20 39.39 31.50
N HIS A 121 14.29 39.47 30.74
CA HIS A 121 15.08 40.69 30.61
C HIS A 121 14.27 41.84 30.01
N ILE A 122 13.44 41.58 28.99
CA ILE A 122 12.52 42.57 28.44
C ILE A 122 11.53 43.04 29.50
N THR A 123 10.99 42.12 30.31
CA THR A 123 10.08 42.47 31.41
C THR A 123 10.75 43.39 32.43
N GLU A 124 12.01 43.12 32.79
CA GLU A 124 12.80 43.97 33.68
C GLU A 124 13.01 45.38 33.07
N ILE A 125 13.44 45.45 31.81
CA ILE A 125 13.61 46.73 31.10
C ILE A 125 12.30 47.53 31.04
N VAL A 126 11.18 46.86 30.77
CA VAL A 126 9.86 47.51 30.74
C VAL A 126 9.51 48.09 32.11
N ASN A 127 9.71 47.33 33.19
CA ASN A 127 9.47 47.84 34.55
C ASN A 127 10.37 49.05 34.88
N ASP A 128 11.65 48.98 34.53
CA ASP A 128 12.60 50.09 34.73
C ASP A 128 12.19 51.34 33.96
N VAL A 129 11.73 51.17 32.71
CA VAL A 129 11.23 52.27 31.88
C VAL A 129 9.95 52.86 32.45
N GLU A 130 9.01 52.02 32.92
CA GLU A 130 7.78 52.49 33.56
C GLU A 130 8.07 53.28 34.84
N ASP A 131 9.00 52.83 35.67
CA ASP A 131 9.33 53.51 36.92
C ASP A 131 10.06 54.83 36.67
N ARG A 132 11.01 54.86 35.73
CA ARG A 132 11.63 56.11 35.27
C ARG A 132 10.60 57.07 34.69
N GLN A 133 9.65 56.59 33.88
CA GLN A 133 8.60 57.44 33.32
C GLN A 133 7.71 58.05 34.43
N LYS A 134 7.38 57.28 35.48
CA LYS A 134 6.64 57.80 36.64
C LYS A 134 7.44 58.85 37.40
N GLU A 135 8.74 58.65 37.56
CA GLU A 135 9.65 59.63 38.19
C GLU A 135 9.75 60.91 37.37
N ASP A 136 10.08 60.80 36.07
CA ASP A 136 10.16 61.93 35.13
C ASP A 136 8.83 62.72 35.12
N THR A 137 7.68 62.02 35.14
CA THR A 137 6.36 62.67 35.19
C THR A 137 6.17 63.47 36.48
N ARG A 138 6.63 62.96 37.63
CA ARG A 138 6.52 63.69 38.91
C ARG A 138 7.42 64.92 38.92
N GLU A 139 8.67 64.77 38.45
CA GLU A 139 9.62 65.87 38.36
C GLU A 139 9.09 66.99 37.46
N ILE A 140 8.63 66.65 36.25
CA ILE A 140 8.01 67.62 35.32
C ILE A 140 6.82 68.33 35.97
N MET A 141 5.96 67.62 36.70
CA MET A 141 4.81 68.23 37.38
C MET A 141 5.25 69.22 38.47
N ASP A 142 6.33 68.93 39.18
CA ASP A 142 6.86 69.83 40.20
C ASP A 142 7.59 71.03 39.59
N GLU A 143 8.32 70.85 38.49
CA GLU A 143 8.90 71.93 37.69
C GLU A 143 7.81 72.87 37.15
N ILE A 144 6.70 72.32 36.62
CA ILE A 144 5.56 73.11 36.13
C ILE A 144 4.97 73.97 37.26
N LYS A 145 4.74 73.42 38.45
CA LYS A 145 4.26 74.20 39.60
C LYS A 145 5.23 75.32 40.00
N LEU A 146 6.53 75.03 39.94
CA LEU A 146 7.55 76.02 40.26
C LEU A 146 7.56 77.16 39.22
N ILE A 147 7.46 76.82 37.93
CA ILE A 147 7.32 77.78 36.83
C ILE A 147 6.06 78.62 37.02
N GLU A 148 4.91 78.00 37.31
CA GLU A 148 3.64 78.67 37.57
C GLU A 148 3.77 79.70 38.71
N LYS A 149 4.33 79.28 39.85
CA LYS A 149 4.57 80.17 41.00
C LYS A 149 5.53 81.32 40.66
N ASN A 150 6.61 81.04 39.94
CA ASN A 150 7.57 82.07 39.53
C ASN A 150 6.96 83.06 38.53
N LEU A 151 6.09 82.59 37.65
CA LEU A 151 5.34 83.41 36.71
C LEU A 151 4.34 84.31 37.45
N GLU A 152 3.56 83.75 38.37
CA GLU A 152 2.62 84.50 39.22
C GLU A 152 3.34 85.60 40.01
N LEU A 153 4.46 85.28 40.68
CA LEU A 153 5.29 86.27 41.37
C LEU A 153 5.83 87.36 40.44
N SER A 154 6.18 87.02 39.21
CA SER A 154 6.69 87.99 38.22
C SER A 154 5.58 88.90 37.72
N VAL A 155 4.38 88.36 37.48
CA VAL A 155 3.18 89.12 37.12
C VAL A 155 2.77 90.06 38.26
N ASP A 156 2.73 89.57 39.49
CA ASP A 156 2.41 90.37 40.67
C ASP A 156 3.41 91.51 40.87
N LYS A 157 4.71 91.25 40.70
CA LYS A 157 5.74 92.30 40.75
C LYS A 157 5.55 93.33 39.64
N ALA A 158 5.16 92.92 38.44
CA ALA A 158 4.93 93.81 37.31
C ALA A 158 3.66 94.67 37.48
N LEU A 159 2.59 94.10 38.04
CA LEU A 159 1.33 94.79 38.33
C LEU A 159 1.46 95.75 39.51
N ASN A 160 2.14 95.34 40.58
CA ASN A 160 2.37 96.15 41.77
C ASN A 160 3.62 97.05 41.65
N ASN A 161 4.23 97.14 40.45
CA ASN A 161 5.37 98.02 40.22
C ASN A 161 4.93 99.49 40.25
N PRO A 162 5.43 100.31 41.20
CA PRO A 162 5.06 101.72 41.29
C PRO A 162 5.47 102.57 40.06
N LEU A 163 6.38 102.08 39.21
CA LEU A 163 6.79 102.74 37.97
C LEU A 163 5.88 102.41 36.76
N SER A 164 5.12 101.31 36.79
CA SER A 164 4.23 100.90 35.68
C SER A 164 3.10 101.90 35.45
N GLY A 165 2.55 102.50 36.51
CA GLY A 165 1.55 103.56 36.42
C GLY A 165 2.12 104.97 36.13
N MET A 166 3.43 105.19 36.32
CA MET A 166 4.06 106.48 36.09
C MET A 166 4.41 106.73 34.61
N SER A 167 4.66 105.69 33.82
CA SER A 167 4.88 105.82 32.37
C SER A 167 3.60 106.21 31.61
N ALA A 168 2.41 105.88 32.14
CA ALA A 168 1.14 106.20 31.48
C ALA A 168 0.63 107.64 31.72
N LYS A 169 1.31 108.41 32.59
CA LYS A 169 0.97 109.83 32.89
C LYS A 169 1.94 110.86 32.28
N SER A 170 2.87 110.44 31.43
CA SER A 170 3.70 111.35 30.64
C SER A 170 3.34 111.25 29.16
N LYS A 171 2.14 111.73 28.82
CA LYS A 171 1.78 112.31 27.53
C LYS A 171 0.43 113.02 27.65
#